data_AF-A0A2G9M6R9-F1
#
_entry.id   AF-A0A2G9M6R9-F1
#
_cell.length_a   1.000
_cell.length_b   1.000
_cell.length_c   1.000
_cell.angle_alpha   90.00
_cell.angle_beta   90.00
_cell.angle_gamma   90.00
#
_symmetry.space_group_name_H-M   'P 1'
#
loop_
_entity.id
_entity.type
_entity.pdbx_description
1 polymer ?
#
loop_
_entity_poly.entity_id
_entity_poly.type
_entity_poly.pdbx_seq_one_letter_code
_entity_poly.pdbx_strand_id
1 'polypeptide(L)'
;MNELLHILESCKDALVNHNNFNLSEVLTSEYFETCPNWFKDSPITKMIYHSLKERDAKKLLAGIDAEIERVETEKVKLMREEIVKYQI
;
A
#
# COMPACT_ATOMS: atom_id res chain seq x y z
N MET A 1 4.63 -1.67 -9.56
CA MET A 1 3.31 -1.09 -9.20
C MET A 1 2.21 -2.14 -9.09
N ASN A 2 1.98 -3.00 -10.09
CA ASN A 2 0.94 -4.04 -9.98
C ASN A 2 1.20 -5.01 -8.81
N GLU A 3 2.46 -5.40 -8.60
CA GLU A 3 2.85 -6.24 -7.46
C GLU A 3 2.54 -5.58 -6.11
N LEU A 4 2.84 -4.28 -5.96
CA LEU A 4 2.53 -3.51 -4.74
C LEU A 4 1.03 -3.46 -4.45
N LEU A 5 0.21 -3.25 -5.49
CA LEU A 5 -1.25 -3.27 -5.37
C LEU A 5 -1.74 -4.64 -4.92
N HIS A 6 -1.24 -5.71 -5.54
CA HIS A 6 -1.62 -7.07 -5.18
C HIS A 6 -1.31 -7.39 -3.70
N ILE A 7 -0.15 -6.95 -3.19
CA ILE A 7 0.21 -7.14 -1.77
C ILE A 7 -0.78 -6.39 -0.86
N LEU A 8 -1.07 -5.12 -1.16
CA LEU A 8 -1.99 -4.30 -0.36
C LEU A 8 -3.44 -4.80 -0.41
N GLU A 9 -3.90 -5.24 -1.58
CA GLU A 9 -5.22 -5.89 -1.73
C GLU A 9 -5.29 -7.18 -0.91
N SER A 10 -4.20 -7.96 -0.89
CA SER A 10 -4.10 -9.16 -0.04
C SER A 10 -4.10 -8.80 1.45
N CYS A 11 -3.45 -7.71 1.87
CA CYS A 11 -3.54 -7.19 3.23
C CYS A 11 -4.99 -6.88 3.61
N LYS A 12 -5.70 -6.15 2.74
CA LYS A 12 -7.09 -5.77 2.93
C LYS A 12 -7.99 -7.00 3.06
N ASP A 13 -7.82 -7.97 2.17
CA ASP A 13 -8.57 -9.23 2.18
C ASP A 13 -8.34 -10.01 3.48
N ALA A 14 -7.09 -10.09 3.94
CA ALA A 14 -6.75 -10.71 5.22
C ALA A 14 -7.48 -10.05 6.41
N LEU A 15 -7.61 -8.71 6.42
CA LEU A 15 -8.31 -7.98 7.47
C LEU A 15 -9.83 -8.13 7.39
N VAL A 16 -10.41 -7.96 6.20
CA VAL A 16 -11.86 -7.85 6.02
C VAL A 16 -12.54 -9.22 5.99
N ASN A 17 -11.97 -10.16 5.22
CA ASN A 17 -12.63 -11.43 4.92
C ASN A 17 -12.15 -12.56 5.82
N HIS A 18 -10.90 -12.47 6.29
CA HIS A 18 -10.30 -13.51 7.13
C HIS A 18 -10.13 -13.12 8.60
N ASN A 19 -10.37 -11.84 8.97
CA ASN A 19 -10.12 -11.29 10.30
C ASN A 19 -8.72 -11.63 10.84
N ASN A 20 -7.73 -11.72 9.95
CA ASN A 20 -6.40 -12.21 10.25
C ASN A 20 -5.39 -11.05 10.26
N PHE A 21 -5.27 -10.39 11.41
CA PHE A 21 -4.34 -9.28 11.60
C PHE A 21 -2.88 -9.69 11.39
N ASN A 22 -2.48 -10.88 11.87
CA ASN A 22 -1.09 -11.32 11.76
C ASN A 22 -0.68 -11.54 10.31
N LEU A 23 -1.57 -12.10 9.48
CA LEU A 23 -1.34 -12.21 8.05
C LEU A 23 -1.23 -10.83 7.40
N SER A 24 -2.11 -9.90 7.76
CA SER A 24 -2.02 -8.52 7.28
C SER A 24 -0.72 -7.83 7.69
N GLU A 25 -0.19 -8.09 8.89
CA GLU A 25 1.09 -7.54 9.37
C GLU A 25 2.28 -8.06 8.54
N VAL A 26 2.30 -9.35 8.25
CA VAL A 26 3.32 -9.97 7.39
C VAL A 26 3.29 -9.37 5.98
N LEU A 27 2.12 -9.32 5.36
CA LEU A 27 1.95 -8.77 4.01
C LEU A 27 2.27 -7.26 3.95
N THR A 28 1.96 -6.52 5.01
CA THR A 28 2.33 -5.10 5.09
C THR A 28 3.85 -4.90 5.21
N SER A 29 4.54 -5.83 5.88
CA SER A 29 5.99 -5.83 5.96
C SER A 29 6.61 -6.12 4.59
N GLU A 30 6.09 -7.11 3.87
CA GLU A 30 6.47 -7.43 2.49
C GLU A 30 6.27 -6.21 1.56
N TYR A 31 5.13 -5.50 1.70
CA TYR A 31 4.91 -4.26 0.98
C TYR A 31 6.03 -3.24 1.23
N PHE A 32 6.41 -3.01 2.49
CA PHE A 32 7.48 -2.06 2.81
C PHE A 32 8.86 -2.47 2.32
N GLU A 33 9.14 -3.76 2.18
CA GLU A 33 10.38 -4.26 1.59
C GLU A 33 10.42 -4.04 0.08
N THR A 34 9.32 -4.37 -0.62
CA THR A 34 9.19 -4.28 -2.09
C THR A 34 9.01 -2.85 -2.59
N CYS A 35 8.45 -1.97 -1.77
CA CYS A 35 8.17 -0.58 -2.12
C CYS A 35 9.46 0.22 -2.42
N PRO A 36 9.51 1.08 -3.46
CA PRO A 36 10.67 1.93 -3.73
C PRO A 36 10.96 2.94 -2.60
N ASN A 37 12.23 3.21 -2.29
CA ASN A 37 12.62 4.08 -1.16
C ASN A 37 12.01 5.50 -1.23
N TRP A 38 11.90 6.08 -2.42
CA TRP A 38 11.28 7.41 -2.63
C TRP A 38 9.78 7.44 -2.32
N PHE A 39 9.15 6.26 -2.19
CA PHE A 39 7.73 6.08 -1.94
C PHE A 39 7.42 5.77 -0.47
N LYS A 40 8.44 5.46 0.34
CA LYS A 40 8.27 4.99 1.73
C LYS A 40 7.97 6.10 2.73
N ASP A 41 8.49 7.32 2.55
CA ASP A 41 8.30 8.41 3.51
C ASP A 41 7.02 9.20 3.25
N SER A 42 5.87 8.55 3.44
CA SER A 42 4.55 9.19 3.33
C SER A 42 3.85 9.24 4.70
N PRO A 43 2.95 10.21 4.94
CA PRO A 43 2.09 10.22 6.12
C PRO A 43 1.25 8.93 6.25
N ILE A 44 0.84 8.34 5.12
CA ILE A 44 0.06 7.10 5.08
C ILE A 44 0.91 5.91 5.57
N THR A 45 2.15 5.80 5.09
CA THR A 45 3.12 4.79 5.56
C THR A 45 3.32 4.86 7.08
N LYS A 46 3.47 6.09 7.62
CA LYS A 46 3.60 6.31 9.07
C LYS A 46 2.35 5.86 9.81
N MET A 47 1.17 6.18 9.28
CA MET A 47 -0.11 5.75 9.85
C MET A 47 -0.25 4.23 9.89
N ILE A 48 0.11 3.54 8.80
CA ILE A 48 0.12 2.07 8.73
C ILE A 48 1.04 1.50 9.81
N TYR A 49 2.27 2.02 9.91
CA TYR A 49 3.24 1.56 10.91
C TYR A 49 2.76 1.77 12.35
N HIS A 50 2.14 2.92 12.64
CA HIS A 50 1.52 3.17 13.94
C HIS A 50 0.36 2.22 14.23
N SER A 51 -0.48 1.94 13.24
CA SER A 51 -1.62 1.02 13.36
C SER A 51 -1.17 -0.42 13.66
N LEU A 52 -0.06 -0.85 13.06
CA LEU A 52 0.57 -2.14 13.37
C LEU A 52 1.01 -2.21 14.84
N LYS A 53 1.70 -1.18 15.33
CA LYS A 53 2.15 -1.10 16.73
C LYS A 53 1.00 -1.10 17.74
N GLU A 54 -0.07 -0.38 17.43
CA GLU A 54 -1.27 -0.30 18.28
C GLU A 54 -2.16 -1.55 18.18
N ARG A 55 -1.87 -2.46 17.24
CA ARG A 55 -2.74 -3.58 16.85
C ARG A 55 -4.17 -3.14 16.53
N ASP A 56 -4.31 -1.95 15.94
CA ASP A 56 -5.60 -1.37 15.57
C ASP A 56 -5.95 -1.78 14.13
N ALA A 57 -6.74 -2.85 14.01
CA ALA A 57 -7.18 -3.37 12.72
C ALA A 57 -7.99 -2.35 11.90
N LYS A 58 -8.75 -1.45 12.54
CA LYS A 58 -9.56 -0.47 11.83
C LYS A 58 -8.70 0.64 11.24
N LYS A 59 -7.77 1.17 12.03
CA LYS A 59 -6.80 2.16 11.52
C LYS A 59 -5.88 1.55 10.47
N LEU A 60 -5.48 0.29 10.65
CA LEU A 60 -4.66 -0.42 9.67
C LEU A 60 -5.41 -0.54 8.34
N LEU A 61 -6.67 -1.00 8.35
CA LEU A 61 -7.50 -1.08 7.14
C LEU A 61 -7.61 0.28 6.44
N ALA A 62 -7.90 1.35 7.18
CA ALA A 62 -7.97 2.70 6.62
C ALA A 62 -6.63 3.16 6.00
N GLY A 63 -5.51 2.76 6.59
CA GLY A 63 -4.18 3.01 6.04
C GLY A 63 -3.91 2.24 4.76
N ILE A 64 -4.28 0.96 4.72
CA ILE A 64 -4.15 0.12 3.52
C ILE A 64 -5.02 0.66 2.39
N ASP A 65 -6.27 1.06 2.65
CA ASP A 65 -7.16 1.65 1.64
C ASP A 65 -6.57 2.95 1.05
N ALA A 66 -6.08 3.85 1.90
CA ALA A 66 -5.45 5.09 1.45
C ALA A 66 -4.16 4.83 0.64
N GLU A 67 -3.41 3.80 1.01
CA GLU A 67 -2.17 3.44 0.32
C GLU A 67 -2.44 2.80 -1.05
N ILE A 68 -3.50 2.00 -1.19
CA ILE A 68 -3.97 1.48 -2.48
C ILE A 68 -4.26 2.65 -3.43
N GLU A 69 -5.08 3.62 -3.01
CA GLU A 69 -5.42 4.80 -3.82
C GLU A 69 -4.16 5.60 -4.23
N ARG A 70 -3.21 5.73 -3.31
CA ARG A 70 -1.94 6.41 -3.59
C ARG A 70 -1.10 5.66 -4.64
N VAL A 71 -0.98 4.34 -4.52
CA VAL A 71 -0.25 3.50 -5.50
C VAL A 71 -0.91 3.54 -6.87
N GLU A 72 -2.25 3.50 -6.93
CA GLU A 72 -3.01 3.64 -8.18
C GLU A 72 -2.75 5.00 -8.84
N THR A 73 -2.79 6.08 -8.05
CA THR A 73 -2.53 7.44 -8.54
C THR A 73 -1.12 7.57 -9.11
N GLU A 74 -0.11 7.06 -8.41
CA GLU A 74 1.28 7.11 -8.90
C GLU A 74 1.46 6.26 -10.15
N LYS A 75 0.83 5.09 -10.22
CA LYS A 75 0.83 4.24 -11.43
C LYS A 75 0.28 5.01 -12.63
N VAL A 76 -0.86 5.69 -12.48
CA VAL A 76 -1.47 6.50 -13.56
C VAL A 76 -0.54 7.65 -13.97
N LYS A 77 0.07 8.32 -13.00
CA LYS A 77 1.02 9.41 -13.27
C LYS A 77 2.22 8.94 -14.08
N LEU A 78 2.85 7.83 -13.68
CA LEU A 78 3.98 7.23 -14.41
C LEU A 78 3.58 6.84 -15.84
N MET A 79 2.40 6.23 -16.02
CA MET A 79 1.89 5.88 -17.35
C MET A 79 1.69 7.14 -18.22
N ARG A 80 1.17 8.24 -17.66
CA ARG A 80 1.02 9.50 -18.40
C ARG A 80 2.35 10.09 -18.82
N GLU A 81 3.34 10.07 -17.93
CA GLU A 81 4.70 10.54 -18.23
C GLU A 81 5.34 9.71 -19.35
N GLU A 82 5.12 8.40 -19.39
CA GLU A 82 5.57 7.55 -20.49
C GLU A 82 4.90 7.92 -21.81
N ILE A 83 3.58 8.11 -21.85
CA ILE A 83 2.86 8.48 -23.08
C ILE A 83 3.39 9.77 -23.68
N VAL A 84 3.61 10.81 -22.86
CA VAL A 84 4.11 12.11 -23.33
C VAL A 84 5.52 11.98 -23.95
N LYS A 85 6.38 11.11 -23.40
CA LYS A 85 7.72 10.87 -23.96
C LYS A 85 7.69 10.31 -25.39
N TYR A 86 6.66 9.55 -25.76
CA TYR A 86 6.53 8.98 -27.10
C TYR A 86 5.87 9.92 -28.12
N GLN A 87 5.36 11.09 -27.67
CA GLN A 87 4.72 12.08 -28.53
C GLN A 87 5.66 13.20 -28.99
N ILE A 88 6.92 13.19 -28.53
CA ILE A 88 8.00 14.13 -28.89
C ILE A 88 9.07 13.35 -29.66
#